data_AF-A0A970EEN7-F1
#
_entry.id   AF-A0A970EEN7-F1
#
_cell.length_a   1.000
_cell.length_b   1.000
_cell.length_c   1.000
_cell.angle_alpha   90.00
_cell.angle_beta   90.00
_cell.angle_gamma   90.00
#
_symmetry.space_group_name_H-M   'P 1'
#
loop_
_entity.id
_entity.type
_entity.pdbx_description
1 polymer ?
#
loop_
_entity_poly.entity_id
_entity_poly.type
_entity_poly.pdbx_seq_one_letter_code
_entity_poly.pdbx_strand_id
1 'polypeptide(L)' 'MLKDITLGQYFPGSSPIHKLDPRVKILWTIYYCVILFMGDNFYDFLLMGIFTLLVLTVTKIPL' A
#
# COMPACT_ATOMS: atom_id res chain seq x y z
N MET A 1 1.16 1.35 24.48
CA MET A 1 0.40 1.61 23.22
C MET A 1 0.19 0.35 22.38
N LEU A 2 1.05 -0.67 22.44
CA LEU A 2 0.83 -1.97 21.74
C LEU A 2 -0.21 -2.90 22.40
N LYS A 3 -0.80 -2.54 23.56
CA LYS A 3 -1.71 -3.41 24.34
C LYS A 3 -3.20 -3.23 24.01
N ASP A 4 -3.58 -2.19 23.26
CA ASP A 4 -4.97 -1.83 22.99
C ASP A 4 -5.28 -1.73 21.47
N ILE A 5 -4.50 -2.41 20.64
CA ILE A 5 -4.80 -2.50 19.20
C ILE A 5 -5.84 -3.60 19.04
N THR A 6 -7.10 -3.22 18.84
CA THR A 6 -8.12 -4.19 18.45
C THR A 6 -7.79 -4.71 17.05
N LEU A 7 -7.54 -6.02 16.97
CA LEU A 7 -7.25 -6.71 15.71
C LEU A 7 -8.42 -6.52 14.74
N GLY A 8 -8.11 -6.11 13.51
CA GLY A 8 -9.10 -5.87 12.46
C GLY A 8 -9.52 -4.40 12.27
N GLN A 9 -8.94 -3.45 13.02
CA GLN A 9 -9.14 -2.03 12.73
C GLN A 9 -8.26 -1.53 11.57
N TYR A 10 -8.83 -0.63 10.75
CA TYR A 10 -8.06 0.10 9.75
C TYR A 10 -7.17 1.14 10.43
N PHE A 11 -5.99 1.38 9.84
CA PHE A 11 -5.17 2.52 10.23
C PHE A 11 -5.94 3.82 9.92
N PRO A 12 -6.23 4.68 10.91
CA PRO A 12 -6.96 5.91 10.66
C PRO A 12 -6.08 6.88 9.87
N GLY A 13 -6.60 7.37 8.75
CA GLY A 13 -5.87 8.29 7.88
C GLY A 13 -6.81 9.14 7.03
N SER A 14 -6.40 10.37 6.73
CA SER A 14 -7.19 11.34 5.95
C SER A 14 -6.70 11.51 4.51
N SER A 15 -5.73 10.69 4.07
CA SER A 15 -5.16 10.78 2.72
C SER A 15 -6.17 10.38 1.63
N PRO A 16 -5.94 10.80 0.37
CA PRO A 16 -6.79 10.38 -0.75
C PRO A 16 -6.90 8.86 -0.85
N ILE A 17 -5.78 8.15 -0.61
CA ILE A 17 -5.75 6.69 -0.63
C ILE A 17 -6.63 6.11 0.46
N HIS A 18 -6.61 6.65 1.69
CA HIS A 18 -7.48 6.17 2.76
C HIS A 18 -8.97 6.38 2.44
N LYS A 19 -9.32 7.42 1.67
CA LYS A 19 -10.70 7.72 1.24
C LYS A 19 -11.20 6.91 0.04
N LEU A 20 -10.33 6.19 -0.66
CA LEU A 20 -10.74 5.33 -1.78
C LEU A 20 -11.65 4.19 -1.30
N ASP A 21 -12.53 3.76 -2.19
CA ASP A 21 -13.39 2.59 -1.98
C ASP A 21 -12.56 1.36 -1.60
N PRO A 22 -12.95 0.61 -0.54
CA PRO A 22 -12.20 -0.56 -0.08
C PRO A 22 -11.96 -1.61 -1.17
N ARG A 23 -12.91 -1.79 -2.09
CA ARG A 23 -12.82 -2.74 -3.21
C ARG A 23 -11.69 -2.37 -4.16
N VAL A 24 -11.54 -1.08 -4.45
CA VAL A 24 -10.49 -0.56 -5.33
C VAL A 24 -9.12 -0.82 -4.71
N LYS A 25 -8.96 -0.63 -3.39
CA LYS A 25 -7.70 -0.95 -2.68
C LYS A 25 -7.33 -2.42 -2.82
N ILE A 26 -8.28 -3.32 -2.56
CA ILE A 26 -8.05 -4.78 -2.66
C ILE A 26 -7.64 -5.17 -4.08
N LEU A 27 -8.36 -4.68 -5.09
CA LEU A 27 -8.05 -4.94 -6.49
C LEU A 27 -6.65 -4.42 -6.87
N TRP A 28 -6.30 -3.20 -6.44
CA TRP A 28 -4.97 -2.64 -6.68
C TRP A 28 -3.85 -3.42 -5.97
N THR A 29 -4.08 -3.90 -4.75
CA THR A 29 -3.10 -4.73 -4.04
C THR A 29 -2.86 -6.05 -4.78
N ILE A 30 -3.93 -6.72 -5.21
CA ILE A 30 -3.82 -7.97 -5.97
C ILE A 30 -3.10 -7.71 -7.30
N TYR A 31 -3.48 -6.65 -8.02
CA TYR A 31 -2.86 -6.26 -9.27
C TYR A 31 -1.36 -5.97 -9.09
N TYR A 32 -0.99 -5.20 -8.06
CA TYR A 32 0.41 -4.93 -7.74
C TYR A 32 1.21 -6.20 -7.45
N CYS A 33 0.63 -7.16 -6.70
CA CYS A 33 1.26 -8.45 -6.46
C CYS A 33 1.51 -9.22 -7.76
N VAL A 34 0.52 -9.28 -8.67
CA VAL A 34 0.69 -9.98 -9.96
C VAL A 34 1.84 -9.38 -10.77
N ILE A 35 1.90 -8.06 -10.91
CA ILE A 35 3.00 -7.42 -11.64
C ILE A 35 4.34 -7.70 -10.95
N LEU A 36 4.38 -7.66 -9.61
CA LEU A 36 5.60 -7.92 -8.84
C LEU A 36 6.18 -9.30 -9.12
N PHE A 37 5.33 -10.32 -9.26
CA PHE A 37 5.78 -11.67 -9.63
C PHE A 37 6.08 -11.84 -11.12
N MET A 38 5.68 -10.91 -11.99
CA MET A 38 6.01 -10.93 -13.41
C MET A 38 7.35 -10.25 -13.72
N GLY A 39 7.85 -9.37 -12.85
CA GLY A 39 9.13 -8.69 -13.04
C GLY A 39 10.32 -9.65 -13.00
N ASP A 40 11.22 -9.52 -13.96
CA ASP A 40 12.40 -10.38 -14.11
C ASP A 40 13.73 -9.60 -14.03
N ASN A 41 13.67 -8.26 -14.01
CA ASN A 41 14.84 -7.39 -14.03
C ASN A 41 14.89 -6.43 -12.85
N PHE A 42 16.11 -5.98 -12.50
CA PHE A 42 16.33 -5.02 -11.41
C PHE A 42 15.50 -3.73 -11.55
N TYR A 43 15.32 -3.26 -12.78
CA TYR A 43 14.55 -2.03 -13.05
C TYR A 43 13.05 -2.18 -12.71
N ASP A 44 12.47 -3.37 -12.88
CA ASP A 44 11.06 -3.62 -12.54
C ASP A 44 10.86 -3.50 -11.04
N PHE A 45 11.74 -4.14 -10.27
CA PHE A 45 11.73 -4.06 -8.81
C PHE A 45 12.01 -2.63 -8.33
N LEU A 46 12.89 -1.89 -8.99
CA LEU A 46 13.15 -0.49 -8.67
C LEU A 46 11.90 0.38 -8.88
N LEU A 47 11.23 0.24 -10.02
CA LEU A 47 10.00 0.97 -10.32
C LEU A 47 8.90 0.66 -9.31
N MET A 48 8.73 -0.61 -8.95
CA MET A 48 7.78 -1.06 -7.93
C MET A 48 8.10 -0.51 -6.54
N GLY A 49 9.39 -0.45 -6.18
CA GLY A 49 9.84 0.13 -4.92
C GLY A 49 9.54 1.63 -4.84
N ILE A 50 9.81 2.37 -5.92
CA ILE A 50 9.49 3.80 -6.02
C ILE A 50 7.98 4.02 -5.91
N PHE A 51 7.17 3.23 -6.63
CA PHE A 51 5.71 3.31 -6.54
C PHE A 51 5.22 3.10 -5.11
N THR A 52 5.75 2.10 -4.40
CA THR A 52 5.40 1.85 -3.00
C THR A 52 5.79 3.01 -2.09
N LEU A 53 7.00 3.57 -2.25
CA LEU A 53 7.42 4.76 -1.50
C LEU A 53 6.51 5.96 -1.75
N LEU A 54 6.06 6.17 -2.99
CA LEU A 54 5.11 7.23 -3.33
C LEU A 54 3.76 7.01 -2.64
N VAL A 55 3.23 5.79 -2.66
CA VAL A 55 2.00 5.44 -1.93
C VAL A 55 2.16 5.70 -0.43
N LEU A 56 3.26 5.28 0.19
CA LEU A 56 3.54 5.50 1.61
C LEU A 56 3.58 6.99 1.96
N THR A 57 4.32 7.80 1.19
CA THR A 57 4.41 9.24 1.41
C THR A 57 3.07 9.95 1.24
N VAL A 58 2.27 9.56 0.24
CA VAL A 58 0.91 10.09 0.05
C VAL A 58 -0.04 9.67 1.18
N THR A 59 0.11 8.45 1.70
CA THR A 59 -0.70 7.97 2.83
C THR A 59 -0.42 8.69 4.15
N LYS A 60 0.78 9.27 4.30
CA LYS A 60 1.24 9.93 5.54
C LYS A 60 1.15 9.02 6.76
N ILE A 61 1.31 7.71 6.55
CA ILE A 61 1.43 6.74 7.64
C ILE A 61 2.81 6.94 8.28
N PRO A 62 2.93 6.93 9.63
CA PRO A 62 4.23 7.01 10.28
C PRO A 62 5.12 5.84 9.83
N LEU A 63 6.33 6.18 9.37
CA LEU A 63 7.38 5.22 8.99
C LEU A 63 8.07 4.65 10.24
#